data_AF-A0A2R6QWB3-F1
#
_entry.id   AF-A0A2R6QWB3-F1
#
_cell.length_a   1.000
_cell.length_b   1.000
_cell.length_c   1.000
_cell.angle_alpha   90.00
_cell.angle_beta   90.00
_cell.angle_gamma   90.00
#
_symmetry.space_group_name_H-M   'P 1'
#
loop_
_entity.id
_entity.type
_entity.pdbx_description
1 polymer ?
#
loop_
_entity_poly.entity_id
_entity_poly.type
_entity_poly.pdbx_seq_one_letter_code
_entity_poly.pdbx_strand_id
1 'polypeptide(L)'
;MNPKISDFGMARSFGGNEMEANTKRVVATYDYMSPEYAIDRLFSLKSDVFSFGVLVLEILSGKRDRGFNHPDNHHNLLHASISSSYL
;
A
#
# COMPACT_ATOMS: atom_id res chain seq x y z
N MET A 1 -9.84 21.95 -3.10
CA MET A 1 -8.64 21.28 -3.65
C MET A 1 -9.10 20.31 -4.75
N ASN A 2 -8.34 20.14 -5.83
CA ASN A 2 -8.67 19.20 -6.92
C ASN A 2 -7.54 18.17 -7.05
N PRO A 3 -7.61 17.01 -6.35
CA PRO A 3 -6.52 16.04 -6.32
C PRO A 3 -6.34 15.35 -7.68
N LYS A 4 -5.10 15.04 -8.03
CA LYS A 4 -4.73 14.31 -9.25
C LYS A 4 -3.77 13.19 -8.90
N ILE A 5 -3.94 12.04 -9.56
CA ILE A 5 -3.01 10.91 -9.47
C ILE A 5 -1.93 11.10 -10.55
N SER A 6 -0.67 10.89 -10.18
CA SER A 6 0.49 11.03 -11.06
C SER A 6 1.48 9.88 -10.82
N ASP A 7 2.59 9.88 -11.57
CA ASP A 7 3.65 8.86 -11.50
C ASP A 7 3.22 7.46 -11.98
N PHE A 8 2.74 7.40 -13.23
CA PHE A 8 2.37 6.15 -13.90
C PHE A 8 3.56 5.40 -14.51
N GLY A 9 4.81 5.75 -14.19
CA GLY A 9 6.00 5.09 -14.75
C GLY A 9 6.09 3.60 -14.39
N MET A 10 5.33 3.19 -13.38
CA MET A 10 5.20 1.83 -12.88
C MET A 10 3.86 1.17 -13.19
N ALA A 11 2.91 1.92 -13.78
CA ALA A 11 1.56 1.44 -14.01
C ALA A 11 1.56 0.33 -15.06
N ARG A 12 0.68 -0.66 -14.88
CA ARG A 12 0.49 -1.76 -15.83
C ARG A 12 -0.94 -1.79 -16.32
N SER A 13 -1.11 -1.86 -17.64
CA SER A 13 -2.40 -2.18 -18.25
C SER A 13 -2.58 -3.69 -18.26
N PHE A 14 -3.62 -4.18 -17.60
CA PHE A 14 -4.06 -5.56 -17.74
C PHE A 14 -4.94 -5.69 -18.99
N GLY A 15 -4.71 -6.73 -19.80
CA GLY A 15 -5.50 -7.00 -21.01
C GLY A 15 -6.52 -8.11 -20.79
N GLY A 16 -7.71 -7.99 -21.38
CA GLY A 16 -8.71 -9.06 -21.38
C GLY A 16 -9.25 -9.40 -19.99
N ASN A 17 -9.13 -10.68 -19.59
CA ASN A 17 -9.61 -11.23 -18.30
C ASN A 17 -8.50 -11.34 -17.23
N GLU A 18 -7.31 -10.78 -17.48
CA GLU A 18 -6.23 -10.79 -16.49
C GLU A 18 -6.55 -9.84 -15.34
N MET A 19 -6.69 -10.37 -14.12
CA MET A 19 -6.93 -9.58 -12.91
C MET A 19 -5.67 -9.42 -12.04
N GLU A 20 -4.63 -10.20 -12.32
CA GLU A 20 -3.41 -10.29 -11.53
C GLU A 20 -2.20 -10.51 -12.45
N ALA A 21 -1.05 -9.93 -12.10
CA ALA A 21 0.20 -10.12 -12.80
C ALA A 21 1.29 -10.50 -11.80
N ASN A 22 1.98 -11.61 -12.08
CA ASN A 22 3.16 -11.99 -11.33
C ASN A 22 4.35 -11.14 -11.81
N THR A 23 4.94 -10.37 -10.90
CA THR A 23 6.03 -9.47 -11.26
C THR A 23 7.39 -10.13 -11.01
N LYS A 24 8.26 -10.14 -12.03
CA LYS A 24 9.64 -10.64 -11.87
C LYS A 24 10.46 -9.83 -10.86
N ARG A 25 10.10 -8.56 -10.66
CA ARG A 25 10.77 -7.60 -9.80
C ARG A 25 9.74 -6.83 -8.98
N VAL A 26 9.87 -6.90 -7.66
CA VAL A 26 9.08 -6.07 -6.73
C VAL A 26 9.62 -4.65 -6.83
N VAL A 27 8.74 -3.71 -7.18
CA VAL A 27 9.05 -2.29 -7.18
C VAL A 27 7.79 -1.54 -6.75
N ALA A 28 7.85 -0.95 -5.55
CA ALA A 28 6.86 -0.04 -4.98
C ALA A 28 7.47 0.60 -3.73
N THR A 29 6.78 1.58 -3.13
CA THR A 29 7.15 2.09 -1.81
C THR A 29 6.69 1.10 -0.76
N TYR A 30 7.61 0.55 0.02
CA TYR A 30 7.37 -0.58 0.94
C TYR A 30 6.17 -0.38 1.87
N ASP A 31 6.03 0.79 2.48
CA ASP A 31 4.99 1.09 3.47
C ASP A 31 3.56 1.00 2.91
N TYR A 32 3.41 1.22 1.59
CA TYR A 32 2.11 1.16 0.91
C TYR A 32 1.87 -0.19 0.23
N MET A 33 2.85 -1.09 0.24
CA MET A 33 2.78 -2.34 -0.50
C MET A 33 1.88 -3.35 0.20
N SER A 34 0.99 -4.00 -0.55
CA SER A 34 0.19 -5.08 0.00
C SER A 34 1.05 -6.29 0.34
N PRO A 35 0.71 -7.07 1.38
CA PRO A 35 1.52 -8.20 1.82
C PRO A 35 1.71 -9.25 0.72
N GLU A 36 0.66 -9.53 -0.07
CA GLU A 36 0.71 -10.45 -1.21
C GLU A 36 1.64 -9.95 -2.34
N TYR A 37 1.73 -8.63 -2.55
CA TYR A 37 2.67 -8.08 -3.52
C TYR A 37 4.12 -8.09 -2.99
N ALA A 38 4.30 -7.83 -1.69
CA ALA A 38 5.63 -7.80 -1.07
C ALA A 38 6.27 -9.19 -0.96
N ILE A 39 5.48 -10.20 -0.61
CA ILE A 39 5.96 -11.56 -0.33
C ILE A 39 5.90 -12.40 -1.60
N ASP A 40 4.73 -12.45 -2.25
CA ASP A 40 4.46 -13.39 -3.34
C ASP A 40 4.65 -12.75 -4.73
N ARG A 41 5.01 -11.47 -4.78
CA ARG A 41 5.19 -10.66 -6.01
C ARG A 41 3.93 -10.60 -6.88
N LEU A 42 2.78 -10.82 -6.26
CA LEU A 42 1.48 -10.84 -6.91
C LEU A 42 0.89 -9.42 -6.92
N PHE A 43 0.96 -8.77 -8.08
CA PHE A 43 0.37 -7.44 -8.26
C PHE A 43 -1.03 -7.56 -8.87
N SER A 44 -1.99 -6.82 -8.35
CA SER A 44 -3.38 -6.85 -8.79
C SER A 44 -4.11 -5.55 -8.44
N LEU A 45 -5.35 -5.42 -8.91
CA LEU A 45 -6.24 -4.34 -8.46
C LEU A 45 -6.42 -4.33 -6.92
N LYS A 46 -6.32 -5.49 -6.25
CA LYS A 46 -6.43 -5.58 -4.79
C LYS A 46 -5.22 -4.96 -4.10
N SER A 47 -4.02 -5.12 -4.66
CA SER A 47 -2.82 -4.45 -4.16
C SER A 47 -2.90 -2.93 -4.28
N ASP A 48 -3.54 -2.40 -5.33
CA ASP A 48 -3.82 -0.96 -5.47
C ASP A 48 -4.83 -0.46 -4.43
N VAL A 49 -5.90 -1.23 -4.16
CA VAL A 49 -6.90 -0.90 -3.12
C VAL A 49 -6.26 -0.86 -1.74
N PHE A 50 -5.37 -1.81 -1.41
CA PHE A 50 -4.62 -1.81 -0.16
C PHE A 50 -3.78 -0.54 -0.01
N SER A 51 -2.98 -0.22 -1.04
CA SER A 51 -2.10 0.96 -1.07
C SER A 51 -2.90 2.25 -0.87
N PHE A 52 -4.07 2.35 -1.51
CA PHE A 52 -4.98 3.47 -1.33
C PHE A 52 -5.55 3.54 0.08
N GLY A 53 -5.86 2.41 0.72
CA GLY A 53 -6.29 2.36 2.12
C GLY A 53 -5.26 2.94 3.08
N VAL A 54 -3.97 2.61 2.89
CA VAL A 54 -2.87 3.20 3.67
C VAL A 54 -2.82 4.72 3.47
N LEU A 55 -2.95 5.20 2.23
CA LEU A 55 -2.99 6.63 1.93
C LEU A 55 -4.16 7.34 2.64
N VAL A 56 -5.35 6.72 2.66
CA VAL A 56 -6.51 7.27 3.39
C VAL A 56 -6.22 7.35 4.89
N LEU A 57 -5.62 6.32 5.48
CA LEU A 57 -5.23 6.34 6.90
C LEU A 57 -4.17 7.41 7.20
N GLU A 58 -3.21 7.63 6.31
CA GLU A 58 -2.24 8.72 6.41
C GLU A 58 -2.94 10.09 6.41
N ILE A 59 -3.91 10.30 5.52
CA ILE A 59 -4.70 11.54 5.45
C ILE A 59 -5.52 11.74 6.73
N LEU A 60 -6.24 10.71 7.19
CA LEU A 60 -7.12 10.79 8.35
C LEU A 60 -6.35 10.95 9.65
N SER A 61 -5.21 10.27 9.79
CA SER A 61 -4.35 10.39 10.97
C SER A 61 -3.52 11.67 10.99
N GLY A 62 -3.30 12.29 9.83
CA GLY A 62 -2.36 13.40 9.65
C GLY A 62 -0.90 13.00 9.91
N LYS A 63 -0.61 11.69 10.03
CA LYS A 63 0.71 11.13 10.30
C LYS A 63 1.17 10.41 9.05
N ARG A 64 2.42 10.66 8.64
CA ARG A 64 3.04 9.92 7.55
C ARG A 64 3.32 8.49 7.98
N ASP A 65 3.05 7.50 7.13
CA ASP A 65 3.25 6.08 7.49
C ASP A 65 4.73 5.77 7.84
N ARG A 66 5.66 6.56 7.29
CA ARG A 66 7.12 6.53 7.59
C ARG A 66 7.52 7.01 9.00
N GLY A 67 6.57 7.45 9.82
CA GLY A 67 6.83 8.01 11.15
C GLY A 67 7.13 6.97 12.24
N PHE A 68 6.95 5.68 11.97
CA PHE A 68 7.20 4.61 12.94
C PHE A 68 8.58 3.99 12.77
N ASN A 69 9.61 4.83 12.80
CA ASN A 69 10.98 4.38 13.00
C ASN A 69 11.28 4.33 14.50
N HIS A 70 10.70 3.35 15.21
CA HIS A 70 11.22 2.94 16.51
C HIS A 70 11.96 1.61 16.32
N PRO A 71 13.25 1.51 16.72
CA PRO A 71 14.04 0.30 16.49
C PRO A 71 13.45 -0.96 17.13
N ASP A 72 12.53 -0.80 18.09
CA ASP A 72 11.86 -1.91 18.79
C ASP A 72 10.37 -2.11 18.42
N ASN A 73 9.76 -1.32 17.53
CA ASN A 73 8.32 -1.46 17.23
C ASN A 73 7.97 -1.23 15.75
N HIS A 74 7.80 -2.33 15.02
CA HIS A 74 7.23 -2.39 13.67
C HIS A 74 5.71 -2.15 13.70
N HIS A 75 5.27 -0.94 13.97
CA HIS A 75 3.84 -0.62 13.94
C HIS A 75 3.58 0.41 12.84
N ASN A 76 3.17 -0.02 11.66
CA ASN A 76 2.65 0.90 10.63
C ASN A 76 1.27 1.44 11.03
N LEU A 77 0.75 2.43 10.30
CA LEU A 77 -0.58 3.00 10.56
C LEU A 77 -1.68 1.94 10.54
N LEU A 78 -1.55 0.93 9.67
CA LEU A 78 -2.48 -0.21 9.63
C LEU A 78 -2.53 -0.94 10.97
N HIS A 79 -1.37 -1.28 11.55
CA HIS A 79 -1.32 -1.96 12.83
C HIS A 79 -1.90 -1.09 13.94
N ALA A 80 -1.57 0.21 13.98
CA ALA A 80 -2.13 1.14 14.96
C ALA A 80 -3.67 1.26 14.85
N SER A 81 -4.22 1.33 13.64
CA SER A 81 -5.67 1.40 13.41
C SER A 81 -6.39 0.11 13.81
N ILE A 82 -5.81 -1.05 13.50
CA ILE A 82 -6.36 -2.35 13.88
C ILE A 82 -6.31 -2.50 15.40
N SER A 83 -5.18 -2.24 16.05
CA SER A 83 -5.05 -2.31 17.52
C SER A 83 -6.03 -1.40 18.25
N SER A 84 -6.28 -0.18 17.72
CA SER A 84 -7.26 0.75 18.30
C SER A 84 -8.71 0.31 18.15
N SER A 85 -9.01 -0.61 17.22
CA SER A 85 -10.38 -1.10 16.98
C SER A 85 -10.75 -2.29 17.89
N TYR A 86 -9.77 -2.86 18.59
CA TYR A 86 -9.94 -3.93 19.58
C TYR A 86 -9.85 -3.44 21.04
N LEU A 87 -9.81 -2.12 21.25
CA LEU A 87 -9.92 -1.43 22.53
C LEU A 87 -11.22 -0.62 22.57
#